data_AF-A0A3D0SUA2-F1
#
_entry.id   AF-A0A3D0SUA2-F1
#
_cell.length_a   1.000
_cell.length_b   1.000
_cell.length_c   1.000
_cell.angle_alpha   90.00
_cell.angle_beta   90.00
_cell.angle_gamma   90.00
#
_symmetry.space_group_name_H-M   'P 1'
#
loop_
_entity.id
_entity.type
_entity.pdbx_description
1 polymer ?
#
loop_
_entity_poly.entity_id
_entity_poly.type
_entity_poly.pdbx_seq_one_letter_code
_entity_poly.pdbx_strand_id
1 'polypeptide(L)'
;MKESCLKCHGDPKDAPADVIAKYGDKRAFGYKVGDVRGIISVKLPDITLIDVLLTFLNPYTLGLIVLAFLLNFLYTQQSIIARLKKLAQTTERIAQGELDLPLQENPGSRDEVDHVQHAVGLLRNSVVVAMKRLQKTLS
;
A
#
# COMPACT_ATOMS: atom_id res chain seq x y z
N MET A 1 3.88 -13.52 -47.68
CA MET A 1 2.81 -13.92 -48.60
C MET A 1 2.80 -15.44 -48.66
N LYS A 2 1.66 -16.11 -48.44
CA LYS A 2 1.53 -17.57 -48.63
C LYS A 2 0.92 -17.85 -50.01
N GLU A 3 1.04 -19.08 -50.52
CA GLU A 3 0.54 -19.45 -51.86
C GLU A 3 -0.95 -19.11 -52.05
N SER A 4 -1.78 -19.28 -51.02
CA SER A 4 -3.20 -18.92 -51.07
C SER A 4 -3.46 -17.44 -51.34
N CYS A 5 -2.55 -16.55 -50.94
CA CYS A 5 -2.65 -15.11 -51.16
C CYS A 5 -2.32 -14.71 -52.61
N LEU A 6 -1.53 -15.52 -53.31
CA LEU A 6 -1.12 -15.25 -54.70
C LEU A 6 -2.25 -15.44 -55.70
N LYS A 7 -3.33 -16.12 -55.31
CA LYS A 7 -4.56 -16.20 -56.12
C LYS A 7 -5.16 -14.84 -56.43
N CYS A 8 -4.95 -13.83 -55.58
CA CYS A 8 -5.51 -12.48 -55.78
C CYS A 8 -4.44 -11.38 -55.89
N HIS A 9 -3.17 -11.72 -55.65
CA HIS A 9 -2.06 -10.76 -55.62
C HIS A 9 -0.83 -11.24 -56.43
N GLY A 10 -0.90 -12.41 -57.06
CA GLY A 10 0.10 -12.94 -57.98
C GLY A 10 -0.05 -12.32 -59.36
N ASP A 11 -0.17 -13.13 -60.41
CA ASP A 11 -0.46 -12.63 -61.77
C ASP A 11 -1.91 -12.10 -61.83
N PRO A 12 -2.15 -10.87 -62.32
CA PRO A 12 -3.50 -10.37 -62.54
C PRO A 12 -4.39 -11.29 -63.38
N LYS A 13 -3.82 -12.11 -64.28
CA LYS A 13 -4.59 -13.04 -65.12
C LYS A 13 -5.21 -14.20 -64.34
N ASP A 14 -4.60 -14.56 -63.22
CA ASP A 14 -5.06 -15.66 -62.36
C ASP A 14 -6.04 -15.18 -61.28
N ALA A 15 -6.27 -13.86 -61.21
CA ALA A 15 -7.13 -13.25 -60.21
C ALA A 15 -8.62 -13.42 -60.56
N PRO A 16 -9.50 -13.62 -59.56
CA PRO A 16 -10.93 -13.71 -59.79
C PRO A 16 -11.47 -12.46 -60.50
N ALA A 17 -12.38 -12.66 -61.46
CA ALA A 17 -12.93 -11.58 -62.29
C ALA A 17 -13.56 -10.45 -61.45
N ASP A 18 -14.22 -10.79 -60.34
CA ASP A 18 -14.83 -9.81 -59.42
C ASP A 18 -13.79 -8.88 -58.77
N VAL A 19 -12.58 -9.39 -58.52
CA VAL A 19 -11.48 -8.61 -57.93
C VAL A 19 -10.93 -7.63 -58.94
N ILE A 20 -10.72 -8.08 -60.19
CA ILE A 20 -10.25 -7.21 -61.28
C ILE A 20 -11.29 -6.14 -61.60
N ALA A 21 -12.58 -6.52 -61.66
CA ALA A 21 -13.66 -5.58 -61.92
C ALA A 21 -13.75 -4.47 -60.86
N LYS A 22 -13.48 -4.81 -59.59
CA LYS A 22 -13.61 -3.87 -58.47
C LYS A 22 -12.34 -3.05 -58.18
N TYR A 23 -11.16 -3.62 -58.37
CA TYR A 23 -9.87 -3.02 -57.96
C TYR A 23 -8.91 -2.75 -59.12
N GLY A 24 -9.23 -3.20 -60.34
CA GLY A 24 -8.37 -3.14 -61.52
C GLY A 24 -7.27 -4.20 -61.50
N ASP A 25 -6.49 -4.27 -62.58
CA ASP A 25 -5.41 -5.24 -62.81
C ASP A 25 -3.99 -4.66 -62.59
N LYS A 26 -3.88 -3.36 -62.33
CA LYS A 26 -2.58 -2.64 -62.32
C LYS A 26 -1.91 -2.52 -60.96
N ARG A 27 -2.67 -2.49 -59.87
CA ARG A 27 -2.15 -2.23 -58.52
C ARG A 27 -2.27 -3.49 -57.68
N ALA A 28 -1.31 -3.70 -56.78
CA ALA A 28 -1.37 -4.77 -55.79
C ALA A 28 -1.21 -6.22 -56.34
N PHE A 29 -0.62 -6.40 -57.52
CA PHE A 29 -0.27 -7.69 -58.12
C PHE A 29 1.25 -7.89 -58.25
N GLY A 30 1.70 -9.09 -58.61
CA GLY A 30 3.10 -9.46 -58.82
C GLY A 30 3.86 -9.92 -57.57
N TYR A 31 3.15 -10.20 -56.47
CA TYR A 31 3.77 -10.68 -55.24
C TYR A 31 4.28 -12.12 -55.38
N LYS A 32 5.35 -12.45 -54.67
CA LYS A 32 5.94 -13.79 -54.60
C LYS A 32 5.73 -14.41 -53.23
N VAL A 33 5.83 -15.73 -53.15
CA VAL A 33 5.81 -16.46 -51.86
C VAL A 33 6.97 -15.93 -51.02
N GLY A 34 6.68 -15.53 -49.78
CA GLY A 34 7.64 -14.89 -48.88
C GLY A 34 7.54 -13.37 -48.79
N ASP A 35 6.90 -12.68 -49.73
CA ASP A 35 6.83 -11.20 -49.71
C ASP A 35 6.03 -10.66 -48.52
N VAL A 36 6.52 -9.63 -47.83
CA VAL A 36 5.85 -9.02 -46.68
C VAL A 36 5.08 -7.77 -47.12
N ARG A 37 3.74 -7.80 -47.02
CA ARG A 37 2.85 -6.72 -47.49
C ARG A 37 2.39 -5.74 -46.40
N GLY A 38 2.84 -5.93 -45.17
CA GLY A 38 2.48 -5.02 -44.09
C GLY A 38 3.05 -5.47 -42.75
N ILE A 39 3.54 -4.52 -41.99
CA ILE A 39 3.86 -4.66 -40.58
C ILE A 39 2.70 -4.03 -39.83
N ILE A 40 2.01 -4.80 -38.98
CA ILE A 40 1.02 -4.25 -38.08
C ILE A 40 1.77 -3.86 -36.80
N SER A 41 2.01 -2.57 -36.62
CA SER A 41 2.57 -2.04 -35.38
C SER A 41 1.41 -1.75 -34.41
N VAL A 42 1.25 -2.61 -33.40
CA VAL A 42 0.32 -2.34 -32.29
C VAL A 42 1.15 -1.69 -31.18
N LYS A 43 0.98 -0.38 -31.01
CA LYS A 43 1.62 0.36 -29.91
C LYS A 43 0.73 0.21 -28.67
N LEU A 44 1.16 -0.58 -27.69
CA LEU A 44 0.55 -0.53 -26.37
C LEU A 44 0.93 0.81 -25.72
N PRO A 45 0.04 1.43 -24.93
CA PRO A 45 0.43 2.57 -24.13
C PRO A 45 1.48 2.10 -23.12
N ASP A 46 2.73 2.48 -23.36
CA ASP A 46 3.80 2.35 -22.38
C ASP A 46 3.48 3.35 -21.26
N ILE A 47 2.75 2.90 -20.25
CA ILE A 47 2.70 3.60 -18.95
C ILE A 47 4.12 3.54 -18.41
N THR A 48 4.86 4.61 -18.64
CA THR A 48 6.22 4.72 -18.14
C THR A 48 6.17 5.03 -16.65
N LEU A 49 7.15 4.54 -15.88
CA LEU A 49 7.30 4.87 -14.46
C LEU A 49 7.31 6.40 -14.21
N ILE A 50 7.66 7.17 -15.24
CA ILE A 50 7.70 8.64 -15.25
C ILE A 50 6.28 9.22 -15.14
N ASP A 51 5.28 8.67 -15.80
CA ASP A 51 3.90 9.18 -15.75
C ASP A 51 3.26 8.98 -14.37
N VAL A 52 3.60 7.87 -13.72
CA VAL A 52 3.23 7.62 -12.31
C VAL A 52 3.93 8.61 -11.39
N LEU A 53 5.24 8.86 -11.60
CA LEU A 53 6.00 9.80 -10.80
C LEU A 53 5.44 11.23 -10.93
N LEU A 54 5.08 11.68 -12.14
CA LEU A 54 4.48 12.99 -12.37
C LEU A 54 3.13 13.17 -11.66
N THR A 55 2.39 12.08 -11.44
CA THR A 55 1.15 12.10 -10.64
C THR A 55 1.43 12.36 -9.15
N PHE A 56 2.57 11.91 -8.63
CA PHE A 56 3.03 12.22 -7.27
C PHE A 56 3.64 13.62 -7.13
N LEU A 57 4.09 14.25 -8.23
CA LEU A 57 4.54 15.65 -8.24
C LEU A 57 3.39 16.67 -8.28
N ASN A 58 2.14 16.22 -8.32
CA ASN A 58 1.00 17.11 -8.19
C ASN A 58 0.98 17.72 -6.77
N PRO A 59 1.00 19.07 -6.62
CA PRO A 59 1.02 19.73 -5.31
C PRO A 59 -0.19 19.36 -4.43
N TYR A 60 -1.33 19.01 -5.03
CA TYR A 60 -2.50 18.53 -4.28
C TYR A 60 -2.25 17.16 -3.64
N THR A 61 -1.63 16.22 -4.37
CA THR A 61 -1.26 14.90 -3.86
C THR A 61 -0.25 15.02 -2.73
N LEU A 62 0.78 15.86 -2.91
CA LEU A 62 1.81 16.09 -1.89
C LEU A 62 1.20 16.73 -0.63
N GLY A 63 0.31 17.71 -0.79
CA GLY A 63 -0.40 18.36 0.31
C GLY A 63 -1.25 17.38 1.12
N LEU A 64 -1.98 16.48 0.46
CA LEU A 64 -2.78 15.45 1.13
C LEU A 64 -1.90 14.44 1.89
N ILE A 65 -0.76 14.03 1.33
CA ILE A 65 0.18 13.13 2.01
C ILE A 65 0.75 13.79 3.26
N VAL A 66 1.21 15.04 3.16
CA VAL A 66 1.76 15.79 4.31
C VAL A 66 0.68 16.01 5.38
N LEU A 67 -0.53 16.35 4.98
CA LEU A 67 -1.66 16.52 5.91
C LEU A 67 -2.00 15.22 6.63
N ALA A 68 -2.11 14.11 5.89
CA ALA A 68 -2.35 12.79 6.48
C ALA A 68 -1.24 12.41 7.47
N PHE A 69 0.01 12.70 7.13
CA PHE A 69 1.15 12.44 8.01
C PHE A 69 1.10 13.29 9.28
N LEU A 70 0.81 14.59 9.16
CA LEU A 70 0.68 15.49 10.30
C LEU A 70 -0.47 15.08 11.23
N LEU A 71 -1.63 14.73 10.68
CA LEU A 71 -2.77 14.25 11.47
C LEU A 71 -2.43 12.97 12.23
N ASN A 72 -1.82 11.98 11.57
CA ASN A 72 -1.39 10.74 12.21
C ASN A 72 -0.33 11.01 13.28
N PHE A 73 0.63 11.91 13.03
CA PHE A 73 1.67 12.27 13.98
C PHE A 73 1.07 12.93 15.24
N LEU A 74 0.18 13.91 15.07
CA LEU A 74 -0.47 14.58 16.19
C LEU A 74 -1.36 13.62 16.99
N TYR A 75 -2.12 12.76 16.29
CA TYR A 75 -2.93 11.73 16.92
C TYR A 75 -2.09 10.75 17.75
N THR A 76 -0.98 10.28 17.19
CA THR A 76 -0.04 9.36 17.86
C THR A 76 0.60 10.00 19.09
N GLN A 77 1.03 11.26 18.98
CA GLN A 77 1.62 12.02 20.09
C GLN A 77 0.66 12.15 21.27
N GLN A 78 -0.60 12.50 21.00
CA GLN A 78 -1.59 12.72 22.06
C GLN A 78 -2.18 11.42 22.61
N SER A 79 -2.45 10.44 21.75
CA SER A 79 -3.14 9.21 22.14
C SER A 79 -2.21 8.18 22.74
N ILE A 80 -0.99 8.04 22.21
CA ILE A 80 -0.06 6.97 22.61
C ILE A 80 1.03 7.53 23.52
N ILE A 81 1.81 8.51 23.04
CA ILE A 81 3.00 8.99 23.75
C ILE A 81 2.65 9.63 25.10
N ALA A 82 1.59 10.45 25.15
CA ALA A 82 1.15 11.05 26.41
C ALA A 82 0.71 10.01 27.45
N ARG A 83 0.01 8.95 27.02
CA ARG A 83 -0.40 7.85 27.91
C ARG A 83 0.80 7.05 28.42
N LEU A 84 1.76 6.75 27.53
CA LEU A 84 2.99 6.05 27.89
C LEU A 84 3.80 6.85 28.92
N LYS A 85 3.94 8.17 28.73
CA LYS A 85 4.66 9.04 29.67
C LYS A 85 4.00 9.05 31.05
N LYS A 86 2.66 9.12 31.10
CA LYS A 86 1.91 9.07 32.36
C LYS A 86 2.08 7.73 33.07
N LEU A 87 2.04 6.62 32.32
CA LEU A 87 2.26 5.28 32.87
C LEU A 87 3.68 5.13 33.43
N ALA A 88 4.69 5.59 32.68
CA ALA A 88 6.08 5.57 33.11
C ALA A 88 6.29 6.35 34.42
N GLN A 89 5.76 7.57 34.49
CA GLN A 89 5.83 8.40 35.71
C GLN A 89 5.13 7.74 36.90
N THR A 90 3.99 7.08 36.67
CA THR A 90 3.26 6.39 37.76
C THR A 90 4.04 5.17 38.23
N THR A 91 4.66 4.43 37.31
CA THR A 91 5.49 3.25 37.64
C THR A 91 6.73 3.64 38.43
N GLU A 92 7.37 4.76 38.08
CA GLU A 92 8.53 5.30 38.80
C GLU A 92 8.17 5.67 40.25
N ARG A 93 7.01 6.30 40.46
CA ARG A 93 6.51 6.62 41.81
C ARG A 93 6.18 5.37 42.62
N ILE A 94 5.58 4.36 41.99
CA ILE A 94 5.34 3.04 42.62
C ILE A 94 6.67 2.41 43.05
N ALA A 95 7.71 2.48 42.22
CA ALA A 95 9.04 1.97 42.55
C ALA A 95 9.70 2.75 43.71
N GLN A 96 9.37 4.02 43.89
CA GLN A 96 9.81 4.85 45.02
C GLN A 96 9.02 4.60 46.33
N GLY A 97 8.04 3.69 46.32
CA GLY A 97 7.28 3.28 47.50
C GLY A 97 5.88 3.91 47.62
N GLU A 98 5.46 4.72 46.67
CA GLU A 98 4.10 5.30 46.64
C GLU A 98 3.08 4.28 46.08
N LEU A 99 2.63 3.35 46.93
CA LEU A 99 1.80 2.21 46.51
C LEU A 99 0.28 2.51 46.44
N ASP A 100 -0.18 3.62 47.01
CA ASP A 100 -1.61 4.01 47.03
C ASP A 100 -2.05 4.79 45.77
N LEU A 101 -1.21 4.86 44.74
CA LEU A 101 -1.53 5.59 43.51
C LEU A 101 -2.61 4.89 42.70
N PRO A 102 -3.73 5.55 42.36
CA PRO A 102 -4.73 4.98 41.46
C PRO A 102 -4.15 4.88 40.04
N LEU A 103 -3.92 3.65 39.58
CA LEU A 103 -3.70 3.38 38.16
C LEU A 103 -5.04 3.61 37.45
N GLN A 104 -5.09 4.60 36.55
CA GLN A 104 -6.33 4.95 35.85
C GLN A 104 -6.65 3.89 34.80
N GLU A 105 -7.34 2.82 35.19
CA GLU A 105 -7.92 1.87 34.24
C GLU A 105 -8.80 2.63 33.26
N ASN A 106 -8.57 2.44 31.97
CA ASN A 106 -9.34 3.09 30.93
C ASN A 106 -10.23 2.02 30.27
N PRO A 107 -11.40 1.67 30.88
CA PRO A 107 -12.19 0.49 30.52
C PRO A 107 -12.74 0.47 29.08
N GLY A 108 -12.49 1.51 28.27
CA GLY A 108 -12.81 1.58 26.85
C GLY A 108 -11.63 1.35 25.89
N SER A 109 -10.37 1.36 26.36
CA SER A 109 -9.18 1.15 25.52
C SER A 109 -8.75 -0.32 25.61
N ARG A 110 -8.69 -1.03 24.49
CA ARG A 110 -8.15 -2.40 24.39
C ARG A 110 -6.81 -2.43 23.65
N ASP A 111 -6.05 -1.36 23.79
CA ASP A 111 -4.74 -1.22 23.16
C ASP A 111 -3.63 -1.84 24.01
N GLU A 112 -2.44 -1.96 23.43
CA GLU A 112 -1.27 -2.53 24.09
C GLU A 112 -0.85 -1.72 25.33
N VAL A 113 -1.17 -0.42 25.38
CA VAL A 113 -0.86 0.44 26.53
C VAL A 113 -1.69 0.05 27.75
N ASP A 114 -2.97 -0.25 27.56
CA ASP A 114 -3.84 -0.75 28.63
C ASP A 114 -3.38 -2.12 29.15
N HIS A 115 -2.93 -3.00 28.25
CA HIS A 115 -2.37 -4.30 28.64
C HIS A 115 -1.14 -4.16 29.56
N VAL A 116 -0.22 -3.26 29.22
CA VAL A 116 0.97 -2.97 30.05
C VAL A 116 0.54 -2.36 31.39
N GLN A 117 -0.44 -1.44 31.37
CA GLN A 117 -0.93 -0.82 32.59
C GLN A 117 -1.56 -1.84 33.55
N HIS A 118 -2.33 -2.79 33.03
CA HIS A 118 -2.89 -3.89 33.82
C HIS A 118 -1.78 -4.75 34.44
N ALA A 119 -0.74 -5.10 33.68
CA ALA A 119 0.42 -5.83 34.20
C ALA A 119 1.14 -5.07 35.34
N VAL A 120 1.32 -3.76 35.20
CA VAL A 120 1.88 -2.90 36.27
C VAL A 120 0.97 -2.90 37.51
N GLY A 121 -0.35 -2.90 37.34
CA GLY A 121 -1.31 -3.01 38.44
C GLY A 121 -1.20 -4.32 39.21
N LEU A 122 -1.04 -5.44 38.52
CA LEU A 122 -0.79 -6.74 39.15
C LEU A 122 0.52 -6.72 39.95
N LEU A 123 1.60 -6.17 39.39
CA LEU A 123 2.89 -6.05 40.07
C LEU A 123 2.76 -5.22 41.35
N ARG A 124 2.15 -4.03 41.28
CA ARG A 124 1.90 -3.15 42.43
C ARG A 124 1.13 -3.90 43.54
N ASN A 125 0.05 -4.59 43.18
CA ASN A 125 -0.75 -5.33 44.15
C ASN A 125 0.06 -6.45 44.83
N SER A 126 0.94 -7.14 44.09
CA SER A 126 1.82 -8.16 44.67
C SER A 126 2.82 -7.56 45.66
N VAL A 127 3.39 -6.38 45.36
CA VAL A 127 4.30 -5.65 46.25
C VAL A 127 3.58 -5.22 47.53
N VAL A 128 2.38 -4.66 47.42
CA VAL A 128 1.57 -4.26 48.59
C VAL A 128 1.33 -5.44 49.52
N VAL A 129 0.96 -6.60 48.97
CA VAL A 129 0.72 -7.82 49.77
C VAL A 129 2.01 -8.29 50.44
N ALA A 130 3.14 -8.27 49.73
CA ALA A 130 4.44 -8.64 50.30
C ALA A 130 4.84 -7.71 51.46
N MET A 131 4.72 -6.39 51.30
CA MET A 131 5.03 -5.42 52.35
C MET A 131 4.13 -5.56 53.57
N LYS A 132 2.82 -5.78 53.39
CA LYS A 132 1.89 -6.04 54.50
C LYS A 132 2.25 -7.30 55.29
N ARG A 133 2.69 -8.37 54.61
CA ARG A 133 3.14 -9.60 55.26
C ARG A 133 4.42 -9.35 56.08
N LEU A 134 5.39 -8.64 55.53
CA LEU A 134 6.63 -8.28 56.22
C LEU A 134 6.36 -7.44 57.47
N GLN A 135 5.48 -6.44 57.37
CA GLN A 135 5.11 -5.60 58.51
C GLN A 135 4.42 -6.41 59.62
N LYS A 136 3.57 -7.38 59.26
CA LYS A 136 2.92 -8.27 60.22
C LYS A 136 3.89 -9.23 60.91
N THR A 137 4.99 -9.63 60.26
CA THR A 137 6.02 -10.49 60.87
C THR A 137 7.02 -9.73 61.75
N LEU A 138 7.13 -8.42 61.57
CA LEU A 138 8.04 -7.54 62.34
C LEU A 138 7.38 -6.87 63.55
N SER A 139 6.04 -6.97 63.66
CA SER A 139 5.24 -6.52 64.80
C SER A 139 4.92 -7.67 65.74
#